data_AF-G2WN66-F1
#
_entry.id   AF-G2WN66-F1
#
_cell.length_a   1.000
_cell.length_b   1.000
_cell.length_c   1.000
_cell.angle_alpha   90.00
_cell.angle_beta   90.00
_cell.angle_gamma   90.00
#
_symmetry.space_group_name_H-M   'P 1'
#
loop_
_entity.id
_entity.type
_entity.pdbx_description
1 polymer ?
#
loop_
_entity_poly.entity_id
_entity_poly.type
_entity_poly.pdbx_seq_one_letter_code
_entity_poly.pdbx_strand_id
1 'polypeptide(L)'
;MSFGTKISRALRFLEIPVKNRASVNFLRNPDLQPIKSVNQTWGFWSNFAYWGVLSFNVGMWIGGSSALTVGLSYSETIGAFIIADLLTILFALANSCPGYDWKVGFTLAQRFVFGI
;
A
#
# COMPACT_ATOMS: atom_id res chain seq x y z
N MET A 1 5.29 39.97 24.68
CA MET A 1 5.87 39.32 23.48
C MET A 1 6.55 37.97 23.81
N SER A 2 5.87 36.99 24.44
CA SER A 2 6.55 35.78 24.98
C SER A 2 5.88 34.43 24.62
N PHE A 3 4.65 34.45 24.12
CA PHE A 3 3.87 33.23 23.89
C PHE A 3 4.39 32.40 22.71
N GLY A 4 4.74 33.05 21.59
CA GLY A 4 5.27 32.38 20.40
C GLY A 4 6.63 31.69 20.63
N THR A 5 7.48 32.24 21.50
CA THR A 5 8.82 31.70 21.77
C THR A 5 8.74 30.37 22.53
N LYS A 6 7.83 30.27 23.52
CA LYS A 6 7.60 29.03 24.27
C LYS A 6 7.03 27.93 23.38
N ILE A 7 6.06 28.26 22.53
CA ILE A 7 5.49 27.32 21.55
C ILE A 7 6.56 26.87 20.56
N SER A 8 7.38 27.77 20.02
CA SER A 8 8.44 27.38 19.07
C SER A 8 9.47 26.44 19.69
N ARG A 9 9.78 26.62 20.99
CA ARG A 9 10.74 25.78 21.70
C ARG A 9 10.15 24.40 22.00
N ALA A 10 8.86 24.32 22.35
CA ALA A 10 8.14 23.05 22.50
C ALA A 10 8.02 22.30 21.16
N LEU A 11 7.71 23.01 20.06
CA LEU A 11 7.63 22.42 18.72
C LEU A 11 8.99 21.93 18.23
N ARG A 12 10.08 22.68 18.47
CA ARG A 12 11.44 22.22 18.16
C ARG A 12 11.90 21.04 19.01
N PHE A 13 11.39 20.93 20.24
CA PHE A 13 11.67 19.77 21.10
C PHE A 13 10.96 18.51 20.58
N LEU A 14 9.76 18.66 20.01
CA LEU A 14 9.02 17.58 19.36
C LEU A 14 9.49 17.29 17.93
N GLU A 15 10.27 18.19 17.32
CA GLU A 15 10.82 18.02 15.97
C GLU A 15 11.89 16.92 15.98
N ILE A 16 11.64 15.86 15.21
CA ILE A 16 12.59 14.74 15.06
C ILE A 16 13.85 15.28 14.38
N PRO A 17 15.06 15.00 14.90
CA PRO A 17 16.30 15.53 14.33
C PRO A 17 16.53 14.99 12.91
N VAL A 18 16.33 15.84 11.90
CA VAL A 18 16.51 15.51 10.48
C VAL A 18 17.96 15.73 10.06
N LYS A 19 18.66 14.65 9.68
CA LYS A 19 20.08 14.69 9.27
C LYS A 19 20.34 15.43 7.94
N ASN A 20 19.36 15.48 7.03
CA ASN A 20 19.48 16.13 5.73
C ASN A 20 18.22 16.95 5.43
N ARG A 21 18.28 18.26 5.68
CA ARG A 21 17.24 19.20 5.26
C ARG A 21 17.39 19.50 3.75
N ALA A 22 17.29 18.49 2.89
CA ALA A 22 16.83 18.78 1.53
C ALA A 22 15.46 19.43 1.68
N SER A 23 15.16 20.52 0.96
CA SER A 23 13.93 21.31 1.16
C SER A 23 12.69 20.41 1.22
N VAL A 24 12.27 20.07 2.44
CA VAL A 24 11.13 19.19 2.69
C VAL A 24 9.92 20.06 2.37
N ASN A 25 9.28 19.73 1.26
CA ASN A 25 7.99 20.31 0.89
C ASN A 25 6.96 19.18 0.89
N PHE A 26 5.67 19.51 0.93
CA PHE A 26 4.59 18.52 0.89
C PHE A 26 4.73 17.52 -0.28
N LEU A 27 5.36 17.95 -1.38
CA LEU A 27 5.62 17.13 -2.57
C LEU A 27 6.90 16.30 -2.52
N ARG A 28 7.84 16.66 -1.63
CA ARG A 28 9.20 16.11 -1.59
C ARG A 28 9.59 15.77 -0.15
N ASN A 29 9.20 14.57 0.26
CA ASN A 29 9.51 13.95 1.55
C ASN A 29 10.42 12.73 1.32
N PRO A 30 11.34 12.37 2.23
CA PRO A 30 12.14 11.16 2.11
C PRO A 30 11.31 9.88 1.94
N ASP A 31 10.12 9.80 2.53
CA ASP A 31 9.24 8.62 2.40
C ASP A 31 8.59 8.50 1.01
N LEU A 32 8.55 9.59 0.24
CA LEU A 32 8.08 9.57 -1.14
C LEU A 32 9.21 9.17 -2.10
N GLN A 33 10.46 9.14 -1.67
CA GLN A 33 11.56 8.78 -2.58
C GLN A 33 11.50 7.29 -2.93
N PRO A 34 12.00 6.89 -4.11
CA PRO A 34 12.17 5.49 -4.45
C PRO A 34 12.89 4.70 -3.35
N ILE A 35 12.40 3.50 -3.07
CA ILE A 35 12.97 2.67 -2.01
C ILE A 35 14.40 2.25 -2.40
N LYS A 36 15.38 2.60 -1.56
CA LYS A 36 16.79 2.24 -1.76
C LYS A 36 16.96 0.72 -1.80
N SER A 37 17.87 0.22 -2.64
CA SER A 37 18.15 -1.22 -2.81
C SER A 37 18.39 -1.97 -1.51
N VAL A 38 19.12 -1.37 -0.57
CA VAL A 38 19.38 -1.95 0.77
C VAL A 38 18.11 -2.21 1.59
N ASN A 39 17.02 -1.50 1.31
CA ASN A 39 15.74 -1.64 1.99
C ASN A 39 14.76 -2.53 1.20
N GLN A 40 15.15 -3.06 0.04
CA GLN A 40 14.32 -3.92 -0.80
C GLN A 40 14.44 -5.38 -0.34
N THR A 41 13.91 -5.68 0.85
CA THR A 41 14.04 -6.99 1.49
C THR A 41 12.97 -8.00 1.05
N TRP A 42 12.06 -7.61 0.16
CA TRP A 42 10.98 -8.47 -0.30
C TRP A 42 11.44 -9.40 -1.44
N GLY A 43 11.11 -10.68 -1.29
CA GLY A 43 11.26 -11.70 -2.32
C GLY A 43 9.96 -12.46 -2.57
N PHE A 44 10.07 -13.61 -3.23
CA PHE A 44 8.93 -14.45 -3.57
C PHE A 44 8.10 -14.84 -2.33
N TRP A 45 8.75 -15.35 -1.28
CA TRP A 45 8.05 -15.83 -0.08
C TRP A 45 7.34 -14.74 0.71
N SER A 46 7.93 -13.55 0.80
CA SER A 46 7.24 -12.41 1.43
C SER A 46 6.01 -12.00 0.62
N ASN A 47 6.07 -12.06 -0.72
CA ASN A 47 4.94 -11.74 -1.56
C ASN A 47 3.84 -12.81 -1.46
N PHE A 48 4.22 -14.09 -1.49
CA PHE A 48 3.30 -15.22 -1.31
C PHE A 48 2.59 -15.16 0.05
N ALA A 49 3.33 -14.96 1.13
CA ALA A 49 2.76 -14.84 2.48
C ALA A 49 1.84 -13.62 2.60
N TYR A 50 2.22 -12.49 2.00
CA TYR A 50 1.38 -11.28 1.97
C TYR A 50 0.02 -11.54 1.32
N TRP A 51 0.01 -12.13 0.12
CA TRP A 51 -1.24 -12.47 -0.57
C TRP A 51 -2.03 -13.56 0.15
N GLY A 52 -1.36 -14.55 0.73
CA GLY A 52 -2.01 -15.58 1.53
C GLY A 52 -2.76 -14.97 2.71
N VAL A 53 -2.10 -14.13 3.52
CA VAL A 53 -2.74 -13.47 4.67
C VAL A 53 -3.88 -12.55 4.24
N LEU A 54 -3.73 -11.85 3.10
CA LEU A 54 -4.81 -11.06 2.53
C LEU A 54 -6.03 -11.91 2.17
N SER A 55 -5.86 -13.11 1.63
CA SER A 55 -6.99 -14.01 1.35
C SER A 55 -7.66 -14.54 2.63
N PHE A 56 -6.91 -14.66 3.73
CA PHE A 56 -7.42 -15.08 5.04
C PHE A 56 -7.97 -13.90 5.87
N ASN A 57 -9.09 -13.33 5.41
CA ASN A 57 -9.77 -12.25 6.14
C ASN A 57 -11.28 -12.48 6.29
N VAL A 58 -11.90 -11.75 7.22
CA VAL A 58 -13.34 -11.85 7.54
C VAL A 58 -14.23 -11.46 6.35
N GLY A 59 -13.80 -10.50 5.52
CA GLY A 59 -14.51 -10.13 4.31
C GLY A 59 -14.64 -11.29 3.32
N MET A 60 -13.59 -12.09 3.14
CA MET A 60 -13.66 -13.30 2.30
C MET A 60 -14.59 -14.35 2.91
N TRP A 61 -14.58 -14.50 4.23
CA TRP A 61 -15.51 -15.40 4.93
C TRP A 61 -16.97 -15.00 4.72
N ILE A 62 -17.27 -13.70 4.87
CA ILE A 62 -18.61 -13.14 4.64
C ILE A 62 -19.00 -13.29 3.16
N GLY A 63 -18.08 -13.05 2.22
CA GLY A 63 -18.30 -13.23 0.80
C GLY A 63 -18.72 -14.66 0.44
N GLY A 64 -17.99 -15.66 0.94
CA GLY A 64 -18.32 -17.07 0.74
C GLY A 64 -19.66 -17.45 1.36
N SER A 65 -19.93 -17.02 2.60
CA SER A 65 -21.21 -17.25 3.29
C SER A 65 -22.39 -16.63 2.54
N SER A 66 -22.20 -15.44 1.99
CA SER A 66 -23.23 -14.73 1.22
C SER A 66 -23.54 -15.44 -0.10
N ALA A 67 -22.53 -15.95 -0.80
CA ALA A 67 -22.72 -16.72 -2.04
C ALA A 67 -23.56 -17.98 -1.80
N LEU A 68 -23.28 -18.72 -0.71
CA LEU A 68 -24.07 -19.88 -0.31
C LEU A 68 -25.50 -19.50 0.08
N THR A 69 -25.69 -18.36 0.76
CA THR A 69 -27.01 -17.85 1.15
C THR A 69 -27.88 -17.50 -0.04
N VAL A 70 -27.28 -17.02 -1.14
CA VAL A 70 -27.96 -16.73 -2.41
C VAL A 70 -28.34 -18.02 -3.17
N GLY A 71 -27.81 -19.18 -2.73
CA GLY A 71 -28.16 -20.49 -3.27
C GLY A 71 -27.16 -21.07 -4.26
N LEU A 72 -25.94 -20.51 -4.38
CA LEU A 72 -24.87 -21.15 -5.14
C LEU A 72 -24.46 -22.47 -4.47
N SER A 73 -24.21 -23.50 -5.29
CA SER A 73 -23.60 -24.73 -4.80
C SER A 73 -22.14 -24.49 -4.35
N TYR A 74 -21.60 -25.41 -3.56
CA TYR A 74 -20.21 -25.33 -3.10
C TYR A 74 -19.21 -25.30 -4.26
N SER A 75 -19.40 -26.12 -5.29
CA SER A 75 -18.51 -26.16 -6.47
C SER A 75 -18.60 -24.88 -7.29
N GLU A 76 -19.80 -24.32 -7.47
CA GLU A 76 -19.98 -23.05 -8.18
C GLU A 76 -19.37 -21.88 -7.40
N THR A 77 -19.52 -21.87 -6.07
CA THR A 77 -18.92 -20.85 -5.20
C THR A 77 -17.39 -20.89 -5.30
N ILE A 78 -16.77 -22.06 -5.15
CA ILE A 78 -15.32 -22.20 -5.27
C ILE A 78 -14.85 -21.81 -6.68
N GLY A 79 -15.56 -22.25 -7.72
CA GLY A 79 -15.23 -21.91 -9.11
C GLY A 79 -15.31 -20.41 -9.39
N ALA A 80 -16.34 -19.73 -8.90
CA ALA A 80 -16.52 -18.28 -9.06
C ALA A 80 -15.38 -17.50 -8.40
N PHE A 81 -14.96 -17.90 -7.20
CA PHE A 81 -13.85 -17.25 -6.49
C PHE A 81 -12.51 -17.47 -7.19
N ILE A 82 -12.24 -18.66 -7.75
CA ILE A 82 -11.04 -18.91 -8.55
C ILE A 82 -10.99 -17.99 -9.78
N ILE A 83 -12.11 -17.83 -10.49
CA ILE A 83 -12.17 -16.94 -11.66
C ILE A 83 -11.95 -15.48 -11.24
N ALA A 84 -12.53 -15.05 -10.13
CA ALA A 84 -12.33 -13.71 -9.58
C ALA A 84 -10.86 -13.47 -9.19
N ASP A 85 -10.19 -14.45 -8.59
CA ASP A 85 -8.78 -14.38 -8.22
C ASP A 85 -7.88 -14.29 -9.46
N LEU A 86 -8.17 -15.05 -10.52
CA LEU A 86 -7.43 -14.94 -11.80
C LEU A 86 -7.55 -13.55 -12.42
N LEU A 87 -8.76 -12.95 -12.40
CA LEU A 87 -8.97 -11.59 -12.86
C LEU A 87 -8.21 -10.58 -12.00
N THR A 88 -8.22 -10.79 -10.68
CA THR A 88 -7.49 -9.95 -9.73
C THR A 88 -5.98 -10.00 -9.97
N ILE A 89 -5.41 -11.17 -10.24
CA ILE A 89 -3.99 -11.34 -10.59
C ILE A 89 -3.65 -10.55 -11.86
N LEU A 90 -4.49 -10.63 -12.90
CA LEU A 90 -4.29 -9.88 -14.14
C LEU A 90 -4.17 -8.38 -13.90
N PHE A 91 -5.12 -7.80 -13.17
CA PHE A 91 -5.10 -6.36 -12.85
C PHE A 91 -3.96 -5.99 -11.90
N ALA A 92 -3.65 -6.84 -10.91
CA ALA A 92 -2.55 -6.61 -9.99
C ALA A 92 -1.21 -6.54 -10.75
N LEU A 93 -0.96 -7.48 -11.68
CA LEU A 93 0.24 -7.48 -12.51
C LEU A 93 0.30 -6.24 -13.40
N ALA A 94 -0.80 -5.86 -14.06
CA ALA A 94 -0.85 -4.67 -14.90
C ALA A 94 -0.52 -3.37 -14.14
N ASN A 95 -0.91 -3.28 -12.86
CA ASN A 95 -0.66 -2.10 -12.02
C ASN A 95 0.66 -2.16 -11.23
N SER A 96 1.38 -3.29 -11.26
CA SER A 96 2.59 -3.48 -10.45
C SER A 96 3.86 -2.84 -11.04
N CYS A 97 3.87 -2.46 -12.33
CA CYS A 97 5.06 -1.95 -13.00
C CYS A 97 5.70 -0.72 -12.31
N PRO A 98 4.95 0.33 -11.89
CA PRO A 98 5.53 1.49 -11.21
C PRO A 98 6.29 1.12 -9.93
N GLY A 99 5.71 0.24 -9.13
CA GLY A 99 6.30 -0.23 -7.88
C GLY A 99 7.45 -1.22 -8.08
N TYR A 100 7.43 -2.00 -9.16
CA TYR A 100 8.48 -2.98 -9.45
C TYR A 100 9.70 -2.34 -10.13
N ASP A 101 9.53 -1.49 -11.14
CA ASP A 101 10.67 -0.96 -11.90
C ASP A 101 11.31 0.26 -11.21
N TRP A 102 10.48 1.20 -10.74
CA TRP A 102 10.96 2.47 -10.16
C TRP A 102 10.86 2.53 -8.64
N LYS A 103 10.30 1.50 -7.99
CA LYS A 103 10.19 1.40 -6.53
C LYS A 103 9.49 2.60 -5.90
N VAL A 104 8.51 3.16 -6.62
CA VAL A 104 7.67 4.27 -6.16
C VAL A 104 6.37 3.75 -5.56
N GLY A 105 5.88 4.43 -4.53
CA GLY A 105 4.62 4.10 -3.89
C GLY A 105 3.39 4.51 -4.73
N PHE A 106 2.24 3.96 -4.36
CA PHE A 106 0.96 4.24 -5.01
C PHE A 106 0.65 5.74 -5.11
N THR A 107 0.87 6.51 -4.04
CA THR A 107 0.58 7.95 -3.97
C THR A 107 1.36 8.78 -4.99
N LEU A 108 2.58 8.36 -5.35
CA LEU A 108 3.34 9.00 -6.43
C LEU A 108 2.84 8.53 -7.80
N ALA A 109 2.55 7.24 -7.96
CA ALA A 109 2.03 6.71 -9.21
C ALA A 109 0.71 7.38 -9.62
N GLN A 110 -0.14 7.75 -8.65
CA GLN A 110 -1.40 8.46 -8.93
C GLN A 110 -1.22 9.85 -9.54
N ARG A 111 -0.05 10.50 -9.34
CA ARG A 111 0.23 11.82 -9.93
C ARG A 111 0.32 11.78 -11.46
N PHE A 112 0.59 10.61 -12.05
CA PHE A 112 0.60 10.44 -13.50
C PHE A 112 -0.81 10.54 -14.12
N VAL A 113 -1.84 10.20 -13.34
CA VAL A 113 -3.23 10.15 -13.81
C VAL A 113 -4.00 11.40 -13.37
N PHE A 114 -3.89 11.77 -12.09
CA PHE A 114 -4.71 12.81 -11.48
C PHE A 114 -4.01 14.16 -11.34
N GLY A 115 -2.71 14.24 -11.64
CA GLY A 115 -1.92 15.46 -11.49
C GLY A 115 -1.39 15.68 -10.07
N ILE A 116 -0.92 16.91 -9.82
CA ILE A 116 -0.32 17.36 -8.56
C ILE A 116 -1.24 18.35 -7.87
#